data_AF-A0ABD3ZVM1-F1
#
_entry.id   AF-A0ABD3ZVM1-F1
#
_cell.length_a   1.000
_cell.length_b   1.000
_cell.length_c   1.000
_cell.angle_alpha   90.00
_cell.angle_beta   90.00
_cell.angle_gamma   90.00
#
_symmetry.space_group_name_H-M   'P 1'
#
loop_
_entity.id
_entity.type
_entity.pdbx_description
1 polymer ?
#
loop_
_entity_poly.entity_id
_entity_poly.type
_entity_poly.pdbx_seq_one_letter_code
_entity_poly.pdbx_strand_id
1 'polypeptide(L)'
;MVGGRVLFTDSTQLKANANKHKYTRKTIEQDTQNYIKDLNEAIQEDREEHGKKPLPAKEEVKAEKEIRHSTTDPESGYMYCENKPEGFFYLDHRTTDMKYNIITDAYVTPGNVHDSVPYLDRLDHEITLFGFQVEAVTLDSGYLTAPICKGLSDRQIFGVIAHRHTYILNN
;
A
#
# COMPACT_ATOMS: atom_id res chain seq x y z
N MET A 1 9.81 -1.97 26.64
CA MET A 1 11.07 -2.43 26.00
C MET A 1 10.72 -2.75 24.57
N VAL A 2 11.22 -2.00 23.58
CA VAL A 2 10.96 -2.20 22.13
C VAL A 2 12.25 -1.85 21.39
N GLY A 3 12.63 -2.60 20.35
CA GLY A 3 13.88 -2.36 19.61
C GLY A 3 13.76 -1.24 18.59
N GLY A 4 12.76 -1.31 17.69
CA GLY A 4 12.46 -0.27 16.70
C GLY A 4 13.49 -0.13 15.58
N ARG A 5 14.47 -1.03 15.49
CA ARG A 5 15.52 -1.00 14.45
C ARG A 5 15.16 -1.80 13.20
N VAL A 6 14.50 -2.94 13.40
CA VAL A 6 14.05 -3.81 12.32
C VAL A 6 12.58 -4.12 12.51
N LEU A 7 11.78 -3.83 11.49
CA LEU A 7 10.33 -3.90 11.55
C LEU A 7 9.77 -4.90 10.52
N PHE A 8 8.82 -5.73 10.95
CA PHE A 8 8.07 -6.64 10.07
C PHE A 8 6.66 -6.13 9.91
N THR A 9 6.22 -5.88 8.68
CA THR A 9 4.85 -5.45 8.40
C THR A 9 4.17 -6.44 7.47
N ASP A 10 2.94 -6.82 7.83
CA ASP A 10 2.05 -7.64 7.01
C ASP A 10 0.60 -7.25 7.28
N SER A 11 -0.31 -7.62 6.39
CA SER A 11 -1.74 -7.40 6.56
C SER A 11 -2.51 -8.70 6.68
N THR A 12 -3.56 -8.70 7.50
CA THR A 12 -4.47 -9.85 7.63
C THR A 12 -5.87 -9.48 7.19
N GLN A 13 -6.47 -10.34 6.37
CA GLN A 13 -7.86 -10.21 5.94
C GLN A 13 -8.83 -10.56 7.08
N LEU A 14 -9.66 -9.60 7.47
CA LEU A 14 -10.72 -9.77 8.46
C LEU A 14 -12.07 -9.71 7.77
N LYS A 15 -12.90 -10.74 7.94
CA LYS A 15 -14.24 -10.77 7.35
C LYS A 15 -15.13 -9.73 8.03
N ALA A 16 -15.71 -8.83 7.23
CA ALA A 16 -16.65 -7.84 7.72
C ALA A 16 -17.99 -8.50 8.10
N ASN A 17 -18.74 -7.86 9.01
CA ASN A 17 -20.09 -8.28 9.35
C ASN A 17 -21.10 -7.77 8.31
N ALA A 18 -20.88 -8.16 7.05
CA ALA A 18 -21.69 -7.72 5.93
C ALA A 18 -22.04 -8.85 4.97
N ASN A 19 -23.27 -8.80 4.46
CA ASN A 19 -23.74 -9.76 3.48
C ASN A 19 -23.26 -9.32 2.08
N LYS A 20 -22.54 -10.21 1.38
CA LYS A 20 -22.01 -9.96 0.04
C LYS A 20 -23.06 -9.65 -1.03
N HIS A 21 -24.33 -9.95 -0.78
CA HIS A 21 -25.46 -9.66 -1.66
C HIS A 21 -26.25 -8.39 -1.28
N LYS A 22 -25.95 -7.76 -0.13
CA LYS A 22 -26.60 -6.52 0.31
C LYS A 22 -25.67 -5.32 0.11
N TYR A 23 -25.66 -4.78 -1.10
CA TYR A 23 -24.81 -3.65 -1.47
C TYR A 23 -25.50 -2.71 -2.47
N THR A 24 -25.03 -1.47 -2.49
CA THR A 24 -25.27 -0.52 -3.57
C THR A 24 -24.01 -0.39 -4.41
N ARG A 25 -24.17 -0.02 -5.69
CA ARG A 25 -23.04 0.32 -6.55
C ARG A 25 -22.76 1.80 -6.42
N LYS A 26 -21.50 2.15 -6.20
CA LYS A 26 -21.03 3.54 -6.16
C LYS A 26 -19.89 3.68 -7.14
N THR A 27 -19.94 4.74 -7.95
CA THR A 27 -18.81 5.17 -8.76
C THR A 27 -17.89 6.00 -7.89
N ILE A 28 -16.62 5.63 -7.82
CA ILE A 28 -15.57 6.42 -7.17
C ILE A 28 -14.56 6.85 -8.22
N GLU A 29 -14.06 8.08 -8.07
CA GLU A 29 -12.88 8.53 -8.79
C GLU A 29 -11.67 7.78 -8.22
N GLN A 30 -10.98 7.01 -9.05
CA GLN A 30 -9.72 6.41 -8.69
C GLN A 30 -8.64 7.45 -8.97
N ASP A 31 -8.10 8.01 -7.89
CA ASP A 31 -7.00 8.95 -8.01
C ASP A 31 -5.75 8.23 -8.51
N THR A 32 -5.10 8.80 -9.52
CA THR A 32 -3.86 8.26 -10.05
C THR A 32 -2.76 8.69 -9.07
N GLN A 33 -2.34 7.74 -8.24
CA GLN A 33 -1.49 7.89 -7.06
C GLN A 33 -0.49 9.05 -7.12
N ASN A 34 -0.35 9.76 -5.99
CA ASN A 34 0.69 10.75 -5.68
C ASN A 34 2.06 10.43 -6.32
N TYR A 35 2.44 9.14 -6.35
CA TYR A 35 3.65 8.66 -7.00
C TYR A 35 3.85 9.08 -8.46
N ILE A 36 2.79 9.17 -9.28
CA ILE A 36 2.93 9.59 -10.69
C ILE A 36 3.35 11.05 -10.77
N LYS A 37 2.84 11.88 -9.86
CA LYS A 37 3.22 13.27 -9.76
C LYS A 37 4.70 13.39 -9.38
N ASP A 38 5.12 12.71 -8.31
CA ASP A 38 6.52 12.68 -7.86
C ASP A 38 7.46 12.16 -8.96
N LEU A 39 7.03 11.15 -9.72
CA LEU A 39 7.78 10.61 -10.86
C LEU A 39 7.92 11.63 -11.99
N ASN A 40 6.85 12.36 -12.32
CA ASN A 40 6.89 13.39 -13.35
C ASN A 40 7.81 14.55 -12.94
N GLU A 41 7.80 14.94 -11.66
CA GLU A 41 8.70 15.94 -11.10
C GLU A 41 10.17 15.48 -11.22
N ALA A 42 10.49 14.25 -10.77
CA ALA A 42 11.84 13.70 -10.89
C ALA A 42 12.33 13.59 -12.35
N ILE A 43 11.43 13.22 -13.28
CA ILE A 43 11.75 13.21 -14.71
C ILE A 43 12.05 14.63 -15.21
N GLN A 44 11.30 15.63 -14.76
CA GLN A 44 11.48 17.01 -15.17
C GLN A 44 12.82 17.56 -14.68
N GLU A 45 13.20 17.29 -13.43
CA GLU A 45 14.51 17.66 -12.86
C GLU A 45 15.67 17.03 -13.65
N ASP A 46 15.62 15.72 -13.94
CA ASP A 46 16.64 15.04 -14.77
C ASP A 46 16.77 15.68 -16.16
N ARG A 47 15.64 16.07 -16.76
CA ARG A 47 15.64 16.70 -18.09
C ARG A 47 16.27 18.09 -18.05
N GLU A 48 16.00 18.87 -17.01
CA GLU A 48 16.60 20.19 -16.83
C GLU A 48 18.12 20.09 -16.64
N GLU A 49 18.58 19.15 -15.80
CA GLU A 49 20.01 18.89 -15.61
C GLU A 49 20.70 18.50 -16.91
N HIS A 50 20.04 17.73 -17.76
CA HIS A 50 20.55 17.29 -19.06
C HIS A 50 20.22 18.25 -20.23
N GLY A 51 19.66 19.43 -19.96
CA GLY A 51 19.31 20.42 -21.00
C GLY A 51 18.26 19.97 -22.02
N LYS A 52 17.43 18.99 -21.66
CA LYS A 52 16.34 18.45 -22.49
C LYS A 52 15.07 19.29 -22.29
N LYS A 53 14.28 19.45 -23.35
CA LYS A 53 12.99 20.17 -23.29
C LYS A 53 11.99 19.46 -22.37
N PRO A 54 11.10 20.16 -21.64
CA PRO A 54 10.05 19.54 -20.83
C PRO A 54 9.19 18.55 -21.63
N LEU A 55 8.70 17.50 -20.97
CA LEU A 55 7.74 16.59 -21.58
C LEU A 55 6.35 17.25 -21.66
N PRO A 56 5.54 16.95 -22.69
CA PRO A 56 4.16 17.41 -22.74
C PRO A 56 3.39 16.85 -21.54
N ALA A 57 2.61 17.72 -20.88
CA ALA A 57 1.73 17.30 -19.80
C ALA A 57 0.75 16.24 -20.33
N LYS A 58 0.73 15.07 -19.71
CA LYS A 58 -0.33 14.09 -19.95
C LYS A 58 -1.55 14.52 -19.16
N GLU A 59 -2.72 14.46 -19.79
CA GLU A 59 -3.99 14.62 -19.08
C GLU A 59 -4.09 13.55 -18.00
N GLU A 60 -4.40 13.97 -16.78
CA GLU A 60 -4.73 13.04 -15.69
C GLU A 60 -6.04 12.33 -16.07
N VAL A 61 -5.91 11.08 -16.49
CA VAL A 61 -7.08 10.24 -16.74
C VAL A 61 -7.62 9.81 -15.38
N LYS A 62 -8.55 10.59 -14.84
CA LYS A 62 -9.36 10.18 -13.70
C LYS A 62 -10.18 8.96 -14.09
N ALA A 63 -9.70 7.79 -13.70
CA ALA A 63 -10.41 6.55 -13.97
C ALA A 63 -11.57 6.42 -12.98
N GLU A 64 -12.80 6.38 -13.48
CA GLU A 64 -13.94 6.03 -12.65
C GLU A 64 -13.98 4.51 -12.44
N LYS A 65 -14.15 4.09 -11.19
CA LYS A 65 -14.32 2.68 -10.84
C LYS A 65 -15.64 2.48 -10.11
N GLU A 66 -16.43 1.53 -10.58
CA GLU A 66 -17.60 1.07 -9.86
C GLU A 66 -17.20 0.10 -8.74
N ILE A 67 -17.57 0.41 -7.51
CA ILE A 67 -17.35 -0.43 -6.34
C ILE A 67 -18.68 -0.91 -5.73
N ARG A 68 -18.65 -2.10 -5.12
CA ARG A 68 -19.75 -2.59 -4.29
C ARG A 68 -19.59 -1.97 -2.90
N HIS A 69 -20.59 -1.21 -2.48
CA HIS A 69 -20.63 -0.54 -1.20
C HIS A 69 -21.69 -1.20 -0.31
N SER A 70 -21.26 -1.79 0.80
CA SER A 70 -22.14 -2.49 1.73
C SER A 70 -23.20 -1.55 2.30
N THR A 71 -24.43 -2.04 2.46
CA THR A 71 -25.51 -1.28 3.14
C THR A 71 -25.52 -1.50 4.64
N THR A 72 -24.91 -2.57 5.13
CA THR A 72 -24.86 -2.91 6.57
C THR A 72 -23.54 -2.53 7.23
N ASP A 73 -22.47 -2.42 6.44
CA ASP A 73 -21.13 -2.07 6.92
C ASP A 73 -20.37 -1.20 5.90
N PRO A 74 -20.70 0.11 5.80
CA PRO A 74 -20.21 1.01 4.77
C PRO A 74 -18.68 1.20 4.70
N GLU A 75 -17.97 0.92 5.79
CA GLU A 75 -16.50 1.10 5.87
C GLU A 75 -15.74 -0.13 5.36
N SER A 76 -16.44 -1.25 5.14
CA SER A 76 -15.84 -2.46 4.59
C SER A 76 -15.60 -2.36 3.08
N GLY A 77 -14.57 -3.07 2.61
CA GLY A 77 -14.21 -3.13 1.19
C GLY A 77 -14.62 -4.45 0.55
N TYR A 78 -15.23 -4.41 -0.64
CA TYR A 78 -15.54 -5.64 -1.37
C TYR A 78 -14.28 -6.22 -2.02
N MET A 79 -13.92 -7.45 -1.68
CA MET A 79 -12.77 -8.16 -2.26
C MET A 79 -13.22 -9.37 -3.06
N TYR A 80 -12.53 -9.56 -4.19
CA TYR A 80 -12.54 -10.79 -4.97
C TYR A 80 -11.09 -11.22 -5.17
N CYS A 81 -10.75 -12.42 -4.71
CA CYS A 81 -9.43 -13.01 -4.90
C CYS A 81 -9.64 -14.43 -5.40
N GLU A 82 -8.92 -14.80 -6.46
CA GLU A 82 -9.03 -16.13 -7.04
C GLU A 82 -8.76 -17.19 -5.96
N ASN A 83 -9.62 -18.21 -5.90
CA ASN A 83 -9.56 -19.30 -4.93
C ASN A 83 -9.81 -18.90 -3.45
N LYS A 84 -10.24 -17.67 -3.17
CA LYS A 84 -10.68 -17.24 -1.83
C LYS A 84 -12.17 -16.85 -1.82
N PRO A 85 -12.84 -16.90 -0.65
CA PRO A 85 -14.22 -16.43 -0.54
C PRO A 85 -14.31 -14.94 -0.87
N GLU A 86 -15.15 -14.60 -1.85
CA GLU A 86 -15.52 -13.21 -2.12
C GLU A 86 -16.47 -12.65 -1.04
N GLY A 87 -16.39 -11.33 -0.81
CA GLY A 87 -17.23 -10.66 0.17
C GLY A 87 -16.67 -9.32 0.63
N PHE A 88 -17.22 -8.82 1.72
CA PHE A 88 -16.77 -7.60 2.38
C PHE A 88 -15.75 -7.92 3.47
N PHE A 89 -14.64 -7.19 3.45
CA PHE A 89 -13.49 -7.42 4.34
C PHE A 89 -12.88 -6.10 4.80
N TYR A 90 -12.04 -6.23 5.81
CA TYR A 90 -11.04 -5.28 6.23
C TYR A 90 -9.65 -5.89 6.09
N LEU A 91 -8.64 -5.03 5.99
CA LEU A 91 -7.24 -5.42 6.15
C LEU A 91 -6.72 -4.81 7.44
N ASP A 92 -6.22 -5.66 8.32
CA ASP A 92 -5.52 -5.28 9.55
C ASP A 92 -4.02 -5.32 9.29
N HIS A 93 -3.43 -4.16 9.04
CA HIS A 93 -2.00 -3.94 8.83
C HIS A 93 -1.33 -3.86 10.18
N ARG A 94 -0.35 -4.74 10.43
CA ARG A 94 0.39 -4.73 11.70
C ARG A 94 1.88 -4.67 11.45
N THR A 95 2.56 -3.89 12.28
CA THR A 95 4.02 -3.87 12.35
C THR A 95 4.49 -4.47 13.67
N THR A 96 5.57 -5.26 13.64
CA THR A 96 6.23 -5.79 14.83
C THR A 96 7.72 -5.50 14.85
N ASP A 97 8.28 -5.26 16.04
CA ASP A 97 9.72 -5.17 16.27
C ASP A 97 10.40 -6.55 16.26
N MET A 98 11.51 -6.66 15.55
CA MET A 98 12.30 -7.90 15.46
C MET A 98 12.81 -8.41 16.81
N LYS A 99 13.24 -7.51 17.68
CA LYS A 99 14.04 -7.91 18.84
C LYS A 99 13.18 -8.56 19.91
N TYR A 100 11.96 -8.06 20.10
CA TYR A 100 11.07 -8.50 21.17
C TYR A 100 9.71 -8.98 20.69
N ASN A 101 9.46 -9.00 19.37
CA ASN A 101 8.18 -9.39 18.76
C ASN A 101 6.98 -8.61 19.33
N ILE A 102 7.18 -7.33 19.61
CA ILE A 102 6.13 -6.44 20.11
C ILE A 102 5.49 -5.75 18.92
N ILE A 103 4.15 -5.73 18.91
CA ILE A 103 3.38 -4.96 17.93
C ILE A 103 3.64 -3.47 18.17
N THR A 104 4.17 -2.79 17.16
CA THR A 104 4.47 -1.35 17.17
C THR A 104 3.40 -0.53 16.48
N ASP A 105 2.71 -1.12 15.49
CA ASP A 105 1.61 -0.47 14.78
C ASP A 105 0.47 -1.44 14.48
N ALA A 106 -0.76 -0.93 14.50
CA ALA A 106 -1.96 -1.61 14.05
C ALA A 106 -2.87 -0.60 13.35
N TYR A 107 -3.20 -0.85 12.09
CA TYR A 107 -3.98 0.05 11.26
C TYR A 107 -4.93 -0.72 10.37
N VAL A 108 -6.19 -0.28 10.30
CA VAL A 108 -7.24 -0.98 9.57
C VAL A 108 -7.65 -0.19 8.33
N THR A 109 -7.72 -0.86 7.19
CA THR A 109 -8.29 -0.30 5.95
C THR A 109 -9.46 -1.12 5.44
N PRO A 110 -10.33 -0.55 4.58
CA PRO A 110 -11.27 -1.34 3.80
C PRO A 110 -10.53 -2.40 2.99
N GLY A 111 -11.13 -3.59 2.82
CA GLY A 111 -10.50 -4.72 2.14
C GLY A 111 -10.11 -4.48 0.68
N ASN A 112 -10.75 -3.53 0.01
CA ASN A 112 -10.44 -3.17 -1.38
C ASN A 112 -9.29 -2.17 -1.51
N VAL A 113 -8.65 -1.77 -0.41
CA VAL A 113 -7.40 -0.97 -0.40
C VAL A 113 -6.21 -1.92 -0.49
N HIS A 114 -5.25 -1.62 -1.36
CA HIS A 114 -4.05 -2.45 -1.51
C HIS A 114 -3.04 -2.18 -0.38
N ASP A 115 -2.32 -3.21 0.07
CA ASP A 115 -1.42 -3.14 1.22
C ASP A 115 -0.31 -2.09 1.09
N SER A 116 0.14 -1.85 -0.14
CA SER A 116 1.14 -0.84 -0.42
C SER A 116 0.69 0.60 -0.15
N VAL A 117 -0.63 0.85 -0.14
CA VAL A 117 -1.19 2.21 -0.07
C VAL A 117 -0.91 2.88 1.27
N PRO A 118 -1.25 2.29 2.44
CA PRO A 118 -0.99 2.94 3.73
C PRO A 118 0.48 2.83 4.18
N TYR A 119 1.27 1.92 3.60
CA TYR A 119 2.51 1.45 4.22
C TYR A 119 3.51 2.55 4.59
N LEU A 120 3.89 3.44 3.65
CA LEU A 120 4.89 4.49 3.94
C LEU A 120 4.39 5.48 4.99
N ASP A 121 3.12 5.86 4.96
CA ASP A 121 2.51 6.74 5.96
C ASP A 121 2.52 6.09 7.35
N ARG A 122 2.30 4.76 7.42
CA ARG A 122 2.36 4.01 8.69
C ARG A 122 3.78 3.90 9.23
N LEU A 123 4.75 3.66 8.36
CA LEU A 123 6.17 3.65 8.72
C LEU A 123 6.60 5.01 9.29
N ASP A 124 6.23 6.11 8.63
CA ASP A 124 6.55 7.46 9.11
C ASP A 124 5.84 7.78 10.43
N HIS A 125 4.59 7.32 10.59
CA HIS A 125 3.84 7.47 11.83
C HIS A 125 4.55 6.80 13.00
N GLU A 126 5.01 5.54 12.89
CA GLU A 126 5.68 4.86 13.99
C GLU A 126 7.08 5.43 14.29
N ILE A 127 7.83 5.83 13.24
CA ILE A 127 9.12 6.54 13.40
C ILE A 127 8.91 7.83 14.20
N THR A 128 7.89 8.61 13.85
CA THR A 128 7.60 9.89 14.51
C THR A 128 7.10 9.69 15.94
N LEU A 129 6.18 8.73 16.14
CA LEU A 129 5.54 8.49 17.42
C LEU A 129 6.52 7.97 18.48
N PHE A 130 7.41 7.05 18.09
CA PHE A 130 8.32 6.39 19.03
C PHE A 130 9.77 6.88 18.95
N GLY A 131 10.11 7.70 17.96
CA GLY A 131 11.48 8.14 17.70
C GLY A 131 12.39 6.99 17.27
N PHE A 132 11.84 6.00 16.55
CA PHE A 132 12.61 4.83 16.12
C PHE A 132 13.70 5.19 15.12
N GLN A 133 14.86 4.58 15.32
CA GLN A 133 15.95 4.59 14.35
C GLN A 133 15.85 3.32 13.51
N VAL A 134 14.91 3.31 12.57
CA VAL A 134 14.66 2.16 11.70
C VAL A 134 15.81 2.01 10.71
N GLU A 135 16.42 0.84 10.69
CA GLU A 135 17.54 0.48 9.81
C GLU A 135 17.08 -0.44 8.67
N ALA A 136 16.13 -1.31 8.96
CA ALA A 136 15.59 -2.25 7.98
C ALA A 136 14.11 -2.54 8.19
N VAL A 137 13.44 -2.88 7.10
CA VAL A 137 12.05 -3.34 7.10
C VAL A 137 11.95 -4.63 6.30
N THR A 138 11.05 -5.52 6.70
CA THR A 138 10.76 -6.75 5.96
C THR A 138 9.29 -6.78 5.59
N LEU A 139 9.00 -7.02 4.32
CA LEU A 139 7.65 -6.93 3.77
C LEU A 139 7.30 -8.12 2.89
N ASP A 140 6.01 -8.41 2.86
CA ASP A 140 5.41 -9.39 1.96
C ASP A 140 5.49 -8.95 0.48
N SER A 141 5.10 -9.84 -0.44
CA SER A 141 5.14 -9.56 -1.89
C SER A 141 4.12 -8.54 -2.37
N GLY A 142 3.04 -8.29 -1.61
CA GLY A 142 2.06 -7.24 -1.87
C GLY A 142 2.62 -5.83 -1.69
N TYR A 143 3.68 -5.66 -0.90
CA TYR A 143 4.35 -4.35 -0.75
C TYR A 143 5.39 -4.06 -1.85
N LEU A 144 5.70 -5.01 -2.74
CA LEU A 144 6.72 -4.80 -3.78
C LEU A 144 6.20 -3.86 -4.88
N THR A 145 6.42 -2.56 -4.68
CA THR A 145 6.03 -1.49 -5.61
C THR A 145 7.17 -0.47 -5.75
N ALA A 146 7.30 0.13 -6.93
CA ALA A 146 8.29 1.19 -7.16
C ALA A 146 8.18 2.37 -6.16
N PRO A 147 6.97 2.88 -5.80
CA PRO A 147 6.84 3.89 -4.75
C PRO A 147 7.43 3.48 -3.40
N ILE A 148 7.18 2.24 -2.96
CA ILE A 148 7.72 1.75 -1.68
C ILE A 148 9.24 1.61 -1.76
N CYS A 149 9.77 1.03 -2.82
CA CYS A 149 11.22 0.89 -2.99
C CYS A 149 11.93 2.26 -2.97
N LYS A 150 11.38 3.25 -3.67
CA LYS A 150 11.88 4.62 -3.68
C LYS A 150 11.75 5.27 -2.30
N GLY A 151 10.59 5.17 -1.67
CA GLY A 151 10.34 5.73 -0.34
C GLY A 151 11.27 5.17 0.75
N LEU A 152 11.57 3.87 0.72
CA LEU A 152 12.55 3.25 1.63
C LEU A 152 13.98 3.73 1.33
N SER A 153 14.35 3.83 0.04
CA SER A 153 15.65 4.34 -0.38
C SER A 153 15.87 5.79 0.08
N ASP A 154 14.87 6.65 -0.06
CA ASP A 154 14.96 8.07 0.33
C ASP A 154 15.10 8.24 1.84
N ARG A 155 14.54 7.30 2.61
CA ARG A 155 14.68 7.22 4.07
C ARG A 155 15.98 6.54 4.53
N GLN A 156 16.79 6.05 3.59
CA GLN A 156 18.00 5.25 3.87
C GLN A 156 17.70 3.98 4.69
N ILE A 157 16.51 3.39 4.51
CA ILE A 157 16.06 2.17 5.19
C ILE A 157 16.27 0.97 4.25
N PHE A 158 16.89 -0.09 4.76
CA PHE A 158 17.10 -1.32 4.00
C PHE A 158 15.81 -2.14 3.89
N GLY A 159 15.22 -2.20 2.70
CA GLY A 159 14.01 -2.97 2.43
C GLY A 159 14.29 -4.42 2.02
N VAL A 160 13.75 -5.38 2.75
CA VAL A 160 13.72 -6.80 2.39
C VAL A 160 12.29 -7.18 2.00
N ILE A 161 11.99 -7.14 0.70
CA ILE A 161 10.63 -7.36 0.20
C ILE A 161 10.58 -8.68 -0.57
N ALA A 162 9.62 -9.54 -0.25
CA ALA A 162 9.44 -10.80 -0.95
C ALA A 162 9.09 -10.59 -2.44
N HIS A 163 9.65 -11.40 -3.34
CA HIS A 163 9.34 -11.34 -4.76
C HIS A 163 8.24 -12.35 -5.12
N ARG A 164 7.24 -11.94 -5.91
CA ARG A 164 6.23 -12.85 -6.46
C ARG A 164 6.74 -13.45 -7.77
N HIS A 165 6.94 -14.77 -7.83
CA HIS A 165 7.18 -15.46 -9.10
C HIS A 165 5.88 -15.49 -9.91
N THR A 166 5.83 -14.75 -11.02
CA THR A 166 4.87 -15.01 -12.08
C THR A 166 5.32 -16.24 -12.85
N TYR A 167 4.61 -17.35 -12.72
CA TYR A 167 4.74 -18.44 -13.69
C TYR A 167 4.23 -17.91 -15.02
N ILE A 168 5.14 -17.52 -15.92
CA ILE A 168 4.79 -17.38 -17.33
C ILE A 168 4.50 -18.80 -17.80
N LEU A 169 3.22 -19.15 -17.88
CA LEU A 169 2.79 -20.32 -18.61
C LEU A 169 3.12 -20.04 -20.08
N ASN A 170 4.25 -20.57 -20.53
CA ASN A 170 4.54 -20.70 -21.95
C ASN A 170 3.49 -21.67 -22.53
N ASN A 171 2.47 -21.12 -23.20
CA ASN A 171 1.60 -21.87 -24.10
C ASN A 171 2.35 -22.20 -25.39
#